data_AF-A0A536NZL5-F1
#
_entry.id   AF-A0A536NZL5-F1
#
_cell.length_a   1.000
_cell.length_b   1.000
_cell.length_c   1.000
_cell.angle_alpha   90.00
_cell.angle_beta   90.00
_cell.angle_gamma   90.00
#
_symmetry.space_group_name_H-M   'P 1'
#
loop_
_entity.id
_entity.type
_entity.pdbx_description
1 polymer ?
#
loop_
_entity_poly.entity_id
_entity_poly.type
_entity_poly.pdbx_seq_one_letter_code
_entity_poly.pdbx_strand_id
1 'polypeptide(L)'
;MLSHNQVSAVLCATDLERSRDFYEKRLGFVLSPKTIRNHLVFEFGNGETLVIYGRPSPSKADHTQLRFWSTAIEKDVKELVAAGVVFDELDMGAIKQSIILPRFPE
;
A
#
# COMPACT_ATOMS: atom_id res chain seq x y z
N MET A 1 18.49 -18.53 -7.07
CA MET A 1 18.13 -18.30 -8.49
C MET A 1 16.80 -17.54 -8.66
N LEU A 2 16.38 -16.67 -7.73
CA LEU A 2 15.20 -15.80 -7.91
C LEU A 2 15.42 -14.35 -7.42
N SER A 3 16.55 -14.08 -6.74
CA SER A 3 16.85 -12.80 -6.11
C SER A 3 17.05 -11.62 -7.07
N HIS A 4 17.06 -11.88 -8.38
CA HIS A 4 17.15 -10.85 -9.43
C HIS A 4 15.82 -10.64 -10.16
N ASN A 5 14.76 -11.35 -9.77
CA ASN A 5 13.46 -11.22 -10.38
C ASN A 5 12.65 -10.11 -9.71
N GLN A 6 11.75 -9.52 -10.50
CA GLN A 6 10.74 -8.60 -10.02
C GLN A 6 9.83 -9.30 -8.99
N VAL A 7 9.49 -8.59 -7.91
CA VAL A 7 8.59 -9.09 -6.86
C VAL A 7 7.30 -8.27 -6.85
N SER A 8 6.22 -8.92 -6.42
CA SER A 8 4.91 -8.29 -6.27
C SER A 8 4.35 -8.55 -4.89
N ALA A 9 3.88 -7.50 -4.22
CA ALA A 9 3.02 -7.65 -3.05
C ALA A 9 1.59 -7.87 -3.54
N VAL A 10 0.87 -8.80 -2.90
CA VAL A 10 -0.51 -9.11 -3.26
C VAL A 10 -1.41 -8.92 -2.04
N LEU A 11 -2.36 -8.02 -2.18
CA LEU A 11 -3.40 -7.73 -1.19
C LEU A 11 -4.76 -8.11 -1.77
N CYS A 12 -5.76 -8.20 -0.90
CA CYS A 12 -7.14 -8.37 -1.32
C CYS A 12 -8.03 -7.34 -0.63
N ALA A 13 -9.11 -6.99 -1.31
CA ALA A 13 -10.09 -6.05 -0.80
C ALA A 13 -11.51 -6.56 -1.06
N THR A 14 -12.43 -6.21 -0.17
CA THR A 14 -13.87 -6.40 -0.37
C THR A 14 -14.46 -5.27 -1.22
N ASP A 15 -13.84 -4.10 -1.18
CA ASP A 15 -14.20 -2.92 -1.97
C ASP A 15 -12.98 -2.40 -2.74
N LEU A 16 -12.96 -2.69 -4.05
CA LEU A 16 -11.88 -2.28 -4.95
C LEU A 16 -11.92 -0.80 -5.29
N GLU A 17 -13.11 -0.17 -5.37
CA GLU A 17 -13.22 1.26 -5.68
C GLU A 17 -12.71 2.09 -4.50
N ARG A 18 -13.10 1.73 -3.27
CA ARG A 18 -12.55 2.37 -2.08
C ARG A 18 -11.04 2.17 -1.97
N SER A 19 -10.55 0.97 -2.27
CA SER A 19 -9.11 0.70 -2.29
C SER A 19 -8.41 1.59 -3.32
N ARG A 20 -8.90 1.62 -4.56
CA ARG A 20 -8.39 2.47 -5.63
C ARG A 20 -8.31 3.93 -5.20
N ASP A 21 -9.39 4.47 -4.66
CA ASP A 21 -9.45 5.84 -4.17
C ASP A 21 -8.42 6.13 -3.09
N PHE A 22 -8.22 5.21 -2.15
CA PHE A 22 -7.17 5.34 -1.14
C PHE A 22 -5.77 5.38 -1.77
N TYR A 23 -5.43 4.38 -2.59
CA TYR A 23 -4.08 4.29 -3.17
C TYR A 23 -3.79 5.42 -4.16
N GLU A 24 -4.73 5.79 -5.04
CA GLU A 24 -4.50 6.86 -6.02
C GLU A 24 -4.59 8.25 -5.39
N LYS A 25 -5.66 8.54 -4.64
CA LYS A 25 -5.94 9.92 -4.19
C LYS A 25 -5.25 10.27 -2.88
N ARG A 26 -5.02 9.29 -1.99
CA ARG A 26 -4.41 9.54 -0.66
C ARG A 26 -2.92 9.29 -0.66
N LEU A 27 -2.48 8.19 -1.28
CA LEU A 27 -1.06 7.82 -1.35
C LEU A 27 -0.36 8.27 -2.63
N GLY A 28 -1.11 8.79 -3.62
CA GLY A 28 -0.55 9.29 -4.87
C GLY A 28 -0.03 8.19 -5.81
N PHE A 29 -0.47 6.94 -5.64
CA PHE A 29 -0.05 5.85 -6.53
C PHE A 29 -0.67 6.02 -7.91
N VAL A 30 0.07 5.59 -8.93
CA VAL A 30 -0.40 5.64 -10.32
C VAL A 30 -0.86 4.26 -10.72
N LEU A 31 -2.13 4.15 -11.14
CA LEU A 31 -2.67 2.90 -11.63
C LEU A 31 -1.97 2.48 -12.93
N SER A 32 -1.48 1.24 -12.96
CA SER A 32 -0.81 0.67 -14.13
C SER A 32 -1.83 0.38 -15.23
N PRO A 33 -1.46 0.58 -16.51
CA PRO A 33 -2.23 0.12 -17.67
C PRO A 33 -2.48 -1.40 -17.70
N LYS A 34 -1.74 -2.17 -16.90
CA LYS A 34 -1.90 -3.63 -16.76
C LYS A 34 -3.07 -4.05 -15.85
N THR A 35 -3.78 -3.08 -15.26
CA THR A 35 -4.97 -3.31 -14.43
C THR A 35 -6.07 -4.02 -15.21
N ILE A 36 -6.75 -4.98 -14.57
CA ILE A 36 -7.85 -5.76 -15.16
C ILE A 36 -9.09 -5.72 -14.25
N ARG A 37 -10.25 -6.17 -14.77
CA ARG A 37 -11.60 -6.02 -14.18
C ARG A 37 -11.80 -6.42 -12.70
N ASN A 38 -10.84 -7.10 -12.05
CA ASN A 38 -10.89 -7.42 -10.62
C ASN A 38 -9.53 -7.29 -9.90
N HIS A 39 -8.56 -6.61 -10.53
CA HIS A 39 -7.21 -6.46 -10.00
C HIS A 39 -6.70 -5.06 -10.29
N LEU A 40 -6.48 -4.26 -9.24
CA LEU A 40 -5.71 -3.03 -9.33
C LEU A 40 -4.23 -3.40 -9.36
N VAL A 41 -3.47 -2.79 -10.26
CA VAL A 41 -2.02 -2.95 -10.35
C VAL A 41 -1.38 -1.59 -10.21
N PHE A 42 -0.46 -1.44 -9.26
CA PHE A 42 0.40 -0.26 -9.10
C PHE A 42 1.84 -0.66 -9.35
N GLU A 43 2.58 0.14 -10.12
CA GLU A 43 3.98 -0.09 -10.45
C GLU A 43 4.85 0.97 -9.77
N PHE A 44 5.95 0.53 -9.14
CA PHE A 44 6.90 1.42 -8.45
C PHE A 44 8.23 1.51 -9.23
N GLY A 45 9.03 2.51 -8.88
CA GLY A 45 10.20 2.94 -9.69
C GLY A 45 11.27 1.87 -9.95
N ASN A 46 11.44 0.88 -9.07
CA ASN A 46 12.42 -0.21 -9.26
C ASN A 46 11.79 -1.50 -9.81
N GLY A 47 10.55 -1.39 -10.30
CA GLY A 47 9.81 -2.50 -10.88
C GLY A 47 8.99 -3.29 -9.86
N GLU A 48 9.02 -3.05 -8.55
CA GLU A 48 8.09 -3.72 -7.66
C GLU A 48 6.64 -3.38 -8.03
N THR A 49 5.73 -4.33 -7.83
CA THR A 49 4.30 -4.06 -8.03
C THR A 49 3.47 -4.37 -6.79
N LEU A 50 2.37 -3.64 -6.65
CA LEU A 50 1.29 -3.96 -5.73
C LEU A 50 0.08 -4.39 -6.53
N VAL A 51 -0.41 -5.60 -6.28
CA VAL A 51 -1.64 -6.12 -6.85
C VAL A 51 -2.71 -6.18 -5.76
N ILE A 52 -3.87 -5.61 -6.03
CA ILE A 52 -5.02 -5.67 -5.12
C ILE A 52 -6.17 -6.31 -5.87
N TYR A 53 -6.60 -7.50 -5.44
CA TYR A 53 -7.70 -8.20 -6.08
C TYR A 53 -8.97 -8.21 -5.22
N GLY A 54 -10.11 -8.15 -5.89
CA GLY A 54 -11.41 -8.16 -5.23
C GLY A 54 -11.81 -9.57 -4.81
N ARG A 55 -12.31 -9.73 -3.57
CA ARG A 55 -12.91 -10.97 -3.10
C ARG A 55 -14.16 -10.72 -2.24
N PRO A 56 -15.18 -11.60 -2.28
CA PRO A 56 -16.47 -11.35 -1.64
C PRO A 56 -16.48 -11.46 -0.11
N SER A 57 -15.49 -12.13 0.49
CA SER A 57 -15.41 -12.34 1.93
C SER A 57 -14.18 -11.64 2.49
N PRO A 58 -14.32 -10.87 3.59
CA PRO A 58 -13.18 -10.20 4.20
C PRO A 58 -12.17 -11.24 4.70
N SER A 59 -10.90 -11.06 4.38
CA SER A 59 -9.83 -11.61 5.23
C SER A 59 -9.32 -10.50 6.12
N LYS A 60 -9.17 -10.79 7.41
CA LYS A 60 -8.39 -9.93 8.28
C LYS A 60 -6.93 -10.01 7.83
N ALA A 61 -6.37 -8.88 7.41
CA ALA A 61 -4.95 -8.74 7.12
C ALA A 61 -4.17 -8.58 8.44
N ASP A 62 -4.23 -9.61 9.30
CA ASP A 62 -3.64 -9.53 10.65
C ASP A 62 -2.10 -9.50 10.63
N HIS A 63 -1.49 -10.01 9.54
CA HIS A 63 -0.03 -10.16 9.42
C HIS A 63 0.55 -9.62 8.11
N THR A 64 -0.28 -9.08 7.23
CA THR A 64 0.16 -8.58 5.93
C THR A 64 0.52 -7.09 6.05
N GLN A 65 1.77 -6.75 5.76
CA GLN A 65 2.25 -5.37 5.78
C GLN A 65 2.84 -5.01 4.42
N LEU A 66 2.57 -3.80 3.95
CA LEU A 66 3.29 -3.16 2.87
C LEU A 66 4.13 -2.03 3.47
N ARG A 67 5.42 -2.03 3.16
CA ARG A 67 6.39 -1.10 3.72
C ARG A 67 7.02 -0.27 2.63
N PHE A 68 7.13 1.02 2.88
CA PHE A 68 7.88 1.95 2.04
C PHE A 68 9.08 2.48 2.80
N TRP A 69 10.21 2.57 2.11
CA TRP A 69 11.40 3.24 2.60
C TRP A 69 11.28 4.72 2.28
N SER A 70 11.48 5.55 3.31
CA SER A 70 11.45 7.01 3.17
C SER A 70 12.78 7.60 3.62
N THR A 71 13.24 8.60 2.89
CA THR A 71 14.40 9.42 3.26
C THR A 71 14.01 10.66 4.06
N ALA A 72 12.70 10.94 4.22
CA ALA A 72 12.16 12.14 4.85
C ALA A 72 10.81 11.87 5.54
N ILE A 73 10.80 10.95 6.54
CA ILE A 73 9.55 10.49 7.18
C ILE A 73 8.65 11.61 7.66
N GLU A 74 9.18 12.61 8.34
CA GLU A 74 8.38 13.70 8.91
C GLU A 74 7.61 14.47 7.83
N LYS A 75 8.23 14.65 6.66
CA LYS A 75 7.60 15.28 5.51
C LYS A 75 6.52 14.39 4.93
N ASP A 76 6.84 13.11 4.67
CA ASP A 76 5.90 12.17 4.06
C ASP A 76 4.68 11.94 4.96
N VAL A 77 4.88 11.77 6.27
CA VAL A 77 3.78 11.65 7.25
C VAL A 77 2.92 12.90 7.23
N LYS A 78 3.51 14.10 7.23
CA LYS A 78 2.75 15.36 7.15
C LYS A 78 1.90 15.45 5.89
N GLU A 79 2.45 15.08 4.74
CA GLU A 79 1.73 15.08 3.45
C GLU A 79 0.59 14.06 3.45
N LEU A 80 0.84 12.84 3.95
CA LEU A 80 -0.16 11.77 4.05
C LEU A 80 -1.29 12.12 5.02
N VAL A 81 -0.98 12.72 6.18
CA VAL A 81 -1.99 13.23 7.13
C VAL A 81 -2.81 14.35 6.50
N ALA A 82 -2.18 15.29 5.79
CA ALA A 82 -2.89 16.34 5.06
C ALA A 82 -3.79 15.77 3.95
N ALA A 83 -3.38 14.66 3.35
CA ALA A 83 -4.19 13.90 2.41
C ALA A 83 -5.27 13.06 3.10
N GLY A 84 -5.38 13.03 4.43
CA GLY A 84 -6.43 12.31 5.17
C GLY A 84 -6.09 10.86 5.51
N VAL A 85 -4.83 10.46 5.43
CA VAL A 85 -4.36 9.15 5.92
C VAL A 85 -4.29 9.19 7.44
N VAL A 86 -4.88 8.17 8.06
CA VAL A 86 -4.80 7.95 9.51
C VAL A 86 -3.69 6.96 9.79
N PHE A 87 -2.80 7.30 10.71
CA PHE A 87 -1.75 6.42 11.19
C PHE A 87 -2.17 5.84 12.54
N ASP A 88 -1.98 4.54 12.71
CA ASP A 88 -1.97 3.94 14.03
C ASP A 88 -0.66 4.30 14.71
N GLU A 89 -0.72 4.71 15.98
CA GLU A 89 0.48 4.87 16.80
C GLU A 89 1.10 3.49 17.06
N LEU A 90 2.02 3.08 16.20
CA LEU A 90 2.86 1.90 16.39
C LEU A 90 4.17 2.37 17.03
N ASP A 91 4.36 2.05 18.32
CA ASP A 91 5.66 2.21 18.97
C ASP A 91 6.64 1.17 18.42
N MET A 92 7.37 1.57 17.38
CA MET A 92 8.34 0.72 16.68
C MET A 92 9.78 0.91 17.18
N GLY A 93 9.98 1.53 18.35
CA GLY A 93 11.31 1.75 18.91
C GLY A 93 12.26 2.48 17.95
N ALA A 94 13.45 1.91 17.69
CA ALA A 94 14.54 2.57 16.95
C ALA A 94 14.35 2.66 15.41
N ILE A 95 13.27 2.14 14.84
CA ILE A 95 13.10 2.04 13.38
C ILE A 95 12.39 3.30 12.85
N LYS A 96 13.14 4.37 12.59
CA LYS A 96 12.65 5.63 12.01
C LYS A 96 12.82 5.71 10.48
N GLN A 97 12.77 4.60 9.75
CA GLN A 97 13.08 4.59 8.30
C GLN A 97 11.99 4.03 7.40
N SER A 98 10.85 3.65 7.96
CA SER A 98 9.79 3.00 7.22
C SER A 98 8.42 3.56 7.55
N ILE A 99 7.62 3.78 6.52
CA ILE A 99 6.18 4.01 6.66
C ILE A 99 5.50 2.66 6.57
N ILE A 100 4.82 2.28 7.64
CA ILE A 100 3.90 1.14 7.66
C ILE A 100 2.52 1.74 7.57
N LEU A 101 1.80 1.42 6.49
CA LEU A 101 0.39 1.75 6.42
C LEU A 101 -0.37 0.61 7.13
N PRO A 102 -0.99 0.87 8.30
CA PRO A 102 -1.78 -0.14 8.97
C PRO A 102 -3.08 -0.41 8.19
N ARG A 103 -3.84 -1.37 8.70
CA ARG A 103 -4.99 -2.05 8.06
C ARG A 103 -5.85 -1.15 7.18
N PHE A 104 -6.31 -1.77 6.09
CA PHE A 104 -7.46 -1.30 5.33
C PHE A 104 -8.58 -0.85 6.28
N PRO A 105 -9.04 0.41 6.20
CA PRO A 105 -10.17 0.83 7.01
C PRO A 105 -11.40 0.03 6.55
N GLU A 106 -12.12 -0.56 7.51
CA GLU A 106 -13.38 -1.27 7.26
C GLU A 106 -14.43 -0.38 6.60
#